data_AF-C7CFC2-F1
#
_entry.id   AF-C7CFC2-F1
#
_cell.length_a   1.000
_cell.length_b   1.000
_cell.length_c   1.000
_cell.angle_alpha   90.00
_cell.angle_beta   90.00
_cell.angle_gamma   90.00
#
_symmetry.space_group_name_H-M   'P 1'
#
loop_
_entity.id
_entity.type
_entity.pdbx_description
1 polymer ?
#
loop_
_entity_poly.entity_id
_entity_poly.type
_entity_poly.pdbx_seq_one_letter_code
_entity_poly.pdbx_strand_id
1 'polypeptide(L)'
;MEGGCMIPWHAYVARRPAMAGCPSNGVLGLRVEWDGRGEVVRICGVLGAPVREVALFDRVADPAILTSCEIDAVVRAAVLALGDTA
;
A
#
# COMPACT_ATOMS: atom_id res chain seq x y z
N MET A 1 13.94 -12.62 -9.98
CA MET A 1 14.11 -11.31 -9.32
C MET A 1 12.82 -11.05 -8.57
N GLU A 2 12.79 -11.35 -7.28
CA GLU A 2 11.72 -10.89 -6.39
C GLU A 2 12.13 -9.50 -5.94
N GLY A 3 11.55 -8.48 -6.54
CA GLY A 3 11.94 -7.09 -6.31
C GLY A 3 10.70 -6.28 -5.97
N GLY A 4 10.53 -5.97 -4.69
CA GLY A 4 9.57 -4.96 -4.29
C GLY A 4 9.96 -3.57 -4.78
N CYS A 5 8.98 -2.73 -5.08
CA CYS A 5 9.19 -1.33 -5.47
C CYS A 5 8.70 -0.45 -4.33
N MET A 6 9.55 0.49 -3.91
CA MET A 6 9.15 1.56 -3.02
C MET A 6 8.55 2.70 -3.84
N ILE A 7 7.28 3.02 -3.58
CA ILE A 7 6.55 4.09 -4.24
C ILE A 7 6.28 5.18 -3.20
N PRO A 8 6.88 6.38 -3.32
CA PRO A 8 6.54 7.50 -2.45
C PRO A 8 5.04 7.80 -2.48
N TRP A 9 4.44 8.13 -1.33
CA TRP A 9 2.98 8.32 -1.25
C TRP A 9 2.44 9.34 -2.26
N HIS A 10 3.13 10.47 -2.40
CA HIS A 10 2.75 11.51 -3.37
C HIS A 10 2.78 11.01 -4.82
N ALA A 11 3.74 10.13 -5.17
CA ALA A 11 3.84 9.55 -6.50
C ALA A 11 2.77 8.49 -6.75
N TYR A 12 2.39 7.74 -5.70
CA TYR A 12 1.27 6.79 -5.76
C TYR A 12 -0.04 7.51 -6.05
N VAL A 13 -0.36 8.55 -5.26
CA VAL A 13 -1.59 9.34 -5.42
C VAL A 13 -1.64 10.04 -6.78
N ALA A 14 -0.53 10.60 -7.27
CA ALA A 14 -0.47 11.25 -8.58
C ALA A 14 -0.85 10.32 -9.75
N ARG A 15 -0.59 9.02 -9.61
CA ARG A 15 -0.95 8.00 -10.62
C ARG A 15 -2.37 7.45 -10.43
N ARG A 16 -3.01 7.72 -9.30
CA ARG A 16 -4.30 7.13 -8.89
C ARG A 16 -5.27 8.24 -8.50
N PRO A 17 -5.98 8.87 -9.46
CA PRO A 17 -6.87 10.01 -9.19
C PRO A 17 -7.91 9.73 -8.11
N ALA A 18 -8.41 8.49 -8.02
CA ALA A 18 -9.34 8.09 -6.96
C ALA A 18 -8.77 8.41 -5.57
N MET A 19 -7.46 8.27 -5.35
CA MET A 19 -6.78 8.42 -4.06
C MET A 19 -6.51 9.88 -3.66
N ALA A 20 -6.85 10.87 -4.51
CA ALA A 20 -6.51 12.28 -4.28
C ALA A 20 -7.05 12.88 -2.98
N GLY A 21 -8.12 12.32 -2.42
CA GLY A 21 -8.69 12.73 -1.13
C GLY A 21 -8.32 11.86 0.07
N CYS A 22 -7.45 10.86 -0.10
CA CYS A 22 -7.04 10.00 1.01
C CYS A 22 -5.98 10.73 1.87
N PRO A 23 -6.23 10.93 3.17
CA PRO A 23 -5.24 11.57 4.06
C PRO A 23 -4.00 10.68 4.18
N SER A 24 -2.77 11.20 4.10
CA SER A 24 -1.60 10.29 4.13
C SER A 24 -1.34 9.68 5.52
N ASN A 25 -1.88 10.25 6.60
CA ASN A 25 -1.80 9.75 7.98
C ASN A 25 -0.40 9.25 8.40
N GLY A 26 0.65 9.96 7.96
CA GLY A 26 2.03 9.59 8.26
C GLY A 26 2.66 8.55 7.31
N VAL A 27 1.91 8.03 6.32
CA VAL A 27 2.45 7.18 5.25
C VAL A 27 3.36 8.02 4.34
N LEU A 28 4.63 7.64 4.30
CA LEU A 28 5.68 8.23 3.46
C LEU A 28 5.82 7.50 2.12
N GLY A 29 5.49 6.21 2.09
CA GLY A 29 5.57 5.38 0.89
C GLY A 29 4.84 4.06 1.03
N LEU A 30 4.65 3.41 -0.11
CA LEU A 30 4.11 2.06 -0.23
C LEU A 30 5.21 1.16 -0.79
N ARG A 31 5.49 0.07 -0.10
CA ARG A 31 6.28 -1.02 -0.65
C ARG A 31 5.32 -2.04 -1.24
N VAL A 32 5.41 -2.26 -2.54
CA VAL A 32 4.62 -3.28 -3.25
C VAL A 32 5.58 -4.39 -3.66
N GLU A 33 5.26 -5.63 -3.31
CA GLU A 33 6.04 -6.81 -3.68
C GLU A 33 5.24 -7.64 -4.67
N TRP A 34 5.91 -8.14 -5.71
CA TRP A 34 5.31 -8.99 -6.74
C TRP A 34 5.98 -10.35 -6.76
N ASP A 35 5.22 -11.36 -7.16
CA ASP A 35 5.80 -12.64 -7.56
C ASP A 35 6.51 -12.51 -8.93
N GLY A 36 7.31 -13.51 -9.28
CA GLY A 36 7.97 -13.58 -10.59
C GLY A 36 7.03 -13.69 -11.79
N ARG A 37 5.71 -13.68 -11.58
CA ARG A 37 4.66 -13.67 -12.61
C ARG A 37 3.98 -12.30 -12.74
N GLY A 38 4.35 -11.34 -11.90
CA GLY A 38 3.81 -9.98 -11.89
C GLY A 38 2.56 -9.79 -11.04
N GLU A 39 2.19 -10.77 -10.21
CA GLU A 39 1.06 -10.68 -9.29
C GLU A 39 1.51 -10.03 -7.97
N VAL A 40 0.70 -9.14 -7.40
CA VAL A 40 1.03 -8.52 -6.10
C VAL A 40 0.91 -9.57 -5.00
N VAL A 41 1.97 -9.75 -4.22
CA VAL A 41 2.01 -10.67 -3.07
C VAL A 41 2.01 -9.93 -1.74
N ARG A 42 2.44 -8.67 -1.71
CA ARG A 42 2.46 -7.87 -0.48
C ARG A 42 2.34 -6.38 -0.76
N ILE A 43 1.64 -5.68 0.12
CA ILE A 43 1.63 -4.21 0.16
C ILE A 43 1.86 -3.78 1.59
N CYS A 44 2.87 -2.95 1.81
CA CYS A 44 3.17 -2.34 3.10
C CYS A 44 3.12 -0.82 3.01
N GLY A 45 2.55 -0.16 4.02
CA GLY A 45 2.70 1.28 4.24
C GLY A 45 3.91 1.57 5.12
N VAL A 46 4.75 2.52 4.71
CA VAL A 46 5.89 3.01 5.51
C VAL A 46 5.45 4.27 6.25
N LEU A 47 5.39 4.22 7.58
CA LEU A 47 5.00 5.35 8.42
C LEU A 47 6.21 6.17 8.87
N GLY A 48 6.05 7.49 9.03
CA GLY A 48 7.05 8.40 9.56
C GLY A 48 7.02 8.49 11.09
N ALA A 49 8.19 8.25 11.71
CA ALA A 49 8.52 8.48 13.13
C ALA A 49 7.58 7.85 14.20
N PRO A 50 8.01 6.76 14.88
CA PRO A 50 9.16 5.93 14.51
C PRO A 50 8.90 5.31 13.14
N VAL A 51 9.95 5.23 12.32
CA VAL A 51 9.80 4.62 10.98
C VAL A 51 9.44 3.16 11.16
N ARG A 52 8.26 2.77 10.68
CA ARG A 52 7.77 1.38 10.72
C ARG A 52 7.05 1.01 9.44
N GLU A 53 7.21 -0.25 9.02
CA GLU A 53 6.43 -0.84 7.95
C GLU A 53 5.18 -1.51 8.56
N VAL A 54 4.01 -1.26 7.97
CA VAL A 54 2.75 -1.89 8.34
C VAL A 54 2.21 -2.63 7.12
N ALA A 55 1.99 -3.94 7.26
CA ALA A 55 1.39 -4.74 6.20
C ALA A 55 -0.08 -4.32 6.01
N LEU A 56 -0.44 -3.96 4.78
CA LEU A 56 -1.81 -3.60 4.36
C LEU A 56 -2.45 -4.78 3.62
N PHE A 57 -1.64 -5.57 2.92
CA PHE A 57 -2.03 -6.79 2.22
C PHE A 57 -0.87 -7.79 2.26
N ASP A 58 -1.19 -9.07 2.45
CA ASP A 58 -0.23 -10.17 2.43
C ASP A 58 -0.87 -11.42 1.83
N ARG A 59 -0.39 -11.86 0.66
CA ARG A 59 -0.97 -12.98 -0.08
C ARG A 59 -0.78 -14.33 0.62
N VAL A 60 0.19 -14.43 1.52
CA VAL A 60 0.38 -15.64 2.34
C VAL A 60 -0.77 -15.76 3.34
N ALA A 61 -1.25 -14.63 3.86
CA ALA A 61 -2.40 -14.58 4.75
C ALA A 61 -3.74 -14.58 3.99
N ASP A 62 -3.78 -13.97 2.81
CA ASP A 62 -4.94 -13.88 1.93
C ASP A 62 -4.62 -14.41 0.51
N PRO A 63 -5.02 -15.63 0.15
CA PRO A 63 -4.62 -16.24 -1.12
C PRO A 63 -5.24 -15.56 -2.35
N ALA A 64 -6.09 -14.55 -2.19
CA ALA A 64 -6.73 -13.84 -3.30
C ALA A 64 -5.69 -13.07 -4.15
N ILE A 65 -5.84 -13.16 -5.47
CA ILE A 65 -5.14 -12.28 -6.40
C ILE A 65 -5.95 -11.01 -6.52
N LEU A 66 -5.39 -9.88 -6.12
CA LEU A 66 -6.05 -8.59 -6.20
C LEU A 66 -5.84 -7.91 -7.56
N THR A 67 -6.91 -7.38 -8.12
CA THR A 67 -6.87 -6.45 -9.23
C THR A 67 -6.30 -5.09 -8.80
N SER A 68 -5.92 -4.27 -9.78
CA SER A 68 -5.47 -2.89 -9.52
C SER A 68 -6.47 -2.03 -8.75
N CYS A 69 -7.78 -2.26 -8.92
CA CYS A 69 -8.82 -1.52 -8.20
C CYS A 69 -8.97 -2.00 -6.75
N GLU A 70 -8.84 -3.30 -6.50
CA GLU A 70 -8.89 -3.87 -5.16
C GLU A 70 -7.67 -3.47 -4.34
N ILE A 71 -6.49 -3.38 -4.98
CA ILE A 71 -5.29 -2.82 -4.37
C ILE A 71 -5.55 -1.38 -3.88
N ASP A 72 -6.11 -0.51 -4.72
CA ASP A 72 -6.44 0.86 -4.34
C ASP A 72 -7.44 0.91 -3.17
N ALA A 73 -8.42 0.00 -3.16
CA ALA A 73 -9.40 -0.11 -2.08
C ALA A 73 -8.76 -0.53 -0.76
N VAL A 74 -7.87 -1.53 -0.77
CA VAL A 74 -7.13 -1.99 0.42
C VAL A 74 -6.23 -0.87 0.96
N VAL A 75 -5.45 -0.23 0.07
CA VAL A 75 -4.57 0.89 0.44
C VAL A 75 -5.40 2.02 1.06
N ARG A 76 -6.54 2.39 0.46
CA ARG A 76 -7.44 3.40 1.01
C ARG A 76 -7.95 3.02 2.39
N ALA A 77 -8.50 1.82 2.53
CA ALA A 77 -9.09 1.36 3.78
C ALA A 77 -8.06 1.38 4.92
N ALA A 78 -6.85 0.89 4.65
CA ALA A 78 -5.77 0.88 5.63
C ALA A 78 -5.31 2.30 6.02
N VAL A 79 -5.17 3.18 5.03
CA VAL A 79 -4.79 4.58 5.27
C VAL A 79 -5.85 5.31 6.11
N LEU A 80 -7.14 5.09 5.84
CA LEU A 80 -8.23 5.65 6.66
C LEU A 80 -8.20 5.10 8.10
N ALA A 81 -8.04 3.79 8.27
CA ALA A 81 -7.96 3.17 9.60
C ALA A 81 -6.77 3.68 10.43
N LEU A 82 -5.65 4.00 9.79
CA LEU A 82 -4.50 4.64 10.43
C LEU A 82 -4.76 6.10 10.84
N GLY A 83 -5.70 6.79 10.18
CA GLY A 83 -6.12 8.15 10.54
C GLY A 83 -7.06 8.21 11.73
N ASP A 84 -7.96 7.23 11.87
CA ASP A 84 -8.87 7.14 13.01
C ASP A 84 -8.16 6.80 14.34
N THR A 85 -6.87 6.45 14.28
CA THR A 85 -6.04 6.13 15.45
C THR A 85 -5.11 7.27 15.88
N ALA A 86 -5.17 8.43 15.20
CA ALA A 86 -4.34 9.63 15.47
C ALA A 86 -5.04 10.68 16.34
#